data_AF-A0A7Y0R0Z8-F1
#
_entry.id   AF-A0A7Y0R0Z8-F1
#
_cell.length_a   1.000
_cell.length_b   1.000
_cell.length_c   1.000
_cell.angle_alpha   90.00
_cell.angle_beta   90.00
_cell.angle_gamma   90.00
#
_symmetry.space_group_name_H-M   'P 1'
#
loop_
_entity.id
_entity.type
_entity.pdbx_description
1 polymer ?
#
loop_
_entity_poly.entity_id
_entity_poly.type
_entity_poly.pdbx_seq_one_letter_code
_entity_poly.pdbx_strand_id
1 'polypeptide(L)'
;MSSIDPATFAAQFAQIEIQPFKQRYQLQTNTYQSQLSALGKVESAMREFRTALNEMNSSTSSIIKNSTSISQEGYFTANADAKALSGSYQIFVEQVATSHQVSTGMPADLDATTEIPKTGNLEFTVNGKTMTIDLSTVDTDGDGVTTVSDLTKAINNNSDNPGVNATLVRSNGQT
;
A
#
# COMPACT_ATOMS: atom_id res chain seq x y z
N MET A 1 27.84 15.49 -75.05
CA MET A 1 29.11 15.40 -74.30
C MET A 1 28.75 15.52 -72.84
N SER A 2 28.78 14.41 -72.09
CA SER A 2 28.43 14.42 -70.67
C SER A 2 29.42 15.31 -69.93
N SER A 3 28.90 16.39 -69.35
CA SER A 3 29.64 17.25 -68.44
C SER A 3 30.06 16.42 -67.24
N ILE A 4 31.36 16.09 -67.18
CA ILE A 4 31.96 15.52 -65.98
C ILE A 4 31.89 16.64 -64.93
N ASP A 5 31.01 16.50 -63.93
CA ASP A 5 30.98 17.39 -62.78
C ASP A 5 32.05 16.91 -61.77
N PRO A 6 33.19 17.60 -61.65
CA PRO A 6 34.30 17.17 -60.81
C PRO A 6 33.92 17.14 -59.32
N ALA A 7 32.94 17.96 -58.90
CA ALA A 7 32.48 17.97 -57.52
C ALA A 7 31.73 16.68 -57.18
N THR A 8 30.92 16.16 -58.12
CA THR A 8 30.21 14.88 -57.92
C THR A 8 31.16 13.68 -57.87
N PHE A 9 32.19 13.67 -58.71
CA PHE A 9 33.21 12.61 -58.68
C PHE A 9 34.07 12.67 -57.41
N ALA A 10 34.51 13.86 -57.00
CA ALA A 10 35.25 14.03 -55.75
C ALA A 10 34.42 13.56 -54.53
N ALA A 11 33.12 13.88 -54.50
CA ALA A 11 32.21 13.40 -53.47
C ALA A 11 32.05 11.87 -53.48
N GLN A 12 31.96 11.24 -54.66
CA GLN A 12 31.88 9.78 -54.76
C GLN A 12 33.17 9.08 -54.30
N PHE A 13 34.34 9.58 -54.70
CA PHE A 13 35.62 9.03 -54.23
C PHE A 13 35.80 9.22 -52.73
N ALA A 14 35.49 10.40 -52.19
CA ALA A 14 35.52 10.64 -50.76
C ALA A 14 34.57 9.71 -50.00
N GLN A 15 33.38 9.44 -50.55
CA GLN A 15 32.46 8.47 -49.97
C GLN A 15 33.04 7.04 -49.98
N ILE A 16 33.61 6.59 -51.09
CA ILE A 16 34.25 5.27 -51.21
C ILE A 16 35.42 5.13 -50.23
N GLU A 17 36.20 6.19 -50.05
CA GLU A 17 37.35 6.21 -49.14
C GLU A 17 36.92 6.08 -47.67
N ILE A 18 35.79 6.70 -47.27
CA ILE A 18 35.27 6.60 -45.89
C ILE A 18 34.38 5.38 -45.64
N GLN A 19 33.85 4.71 -46.68
CA GLN A 19 33.00 3.50 -46.53
C GLN A 19 33.62 2.40 -45.67
N PRO A 20 34.88 1.95 -45.88
CA PRO A 20 35.45 0.86 -45.07
C PRO A 20 35.59 1.24 -43.59
N PHE A 21 35.88 2.52 -43.28
CA PHE A 21 35.93 3.00 -41.91
C PHE A 21 34.54 3.02 -41.26
N LYS A 22 33.51 3.47 -41.99
CA LYS A 22 32.11 3.43 -41.53
C LYS A 22 31.64 1.99 -41.27
N GLN A 23 31.94 1.06 -42.17
CA GLN A 23 31.57 -0.35 -42.01
C GLN A 23 32.26 -0.98 -40.80
N ARG A 24 33.58 -0.72 -40.60
CA ARG A 24 34.31 -1.19 -39.41
C ARG A 24 33.70 -0.66 -38.11
N TYR A 25 33.38 0.64 -38.07
CA TYR A 25 32.76 1.24 -36.89
C TYR A 25 31.36 0.67 -36.61
N GLN A 26 30.56 0.45 -37.65
CA GLN A 26 29.24 -0.19 -37.54
C GLN A 26 29.36 -1.64 -37.03
N LEU A 27 30.29 -2.43 -37.59
CA LEU A 27 30.57 -3.80 -37.12
C LEU A 27 30.98 -3.82 -35.64
N GLN A 28 31.87 -2.91 -35.24
CA GLN A 28 32.33 -2.79 -33.87
C GLN A 28 31.19 -2.38 -32.93
N THR A 29 30.37 -1.41 -33.32
CA THR A 29 29.18 -0.98 -32.56
C THR A 29 28.17 -2.12 -32.41
N ASN A 30 27.88 -2.84 -33.49
CA ASN A 30 26.96 -3.99 -33.46
C ASN A 30 27.48 -5.12 -32.57
N THR A 31 28.80 -5.35 -32.58
CA THR A 31 29.45 -6.35 -31.72
C THR A 31 29.31 -5.97 -30.25
N TYR A 32 29.62 -4.72 -29.89
CA TYR A 32 29.45 -4.24 -28.52
C TYR A 32 27.98 -4.27 -28.06
N GLN A 33 27.04 -3.85 -28.91
CA GLN A 33 25.62 -3.90 -28.59
C GLN A 33 25.14 -5.34 -28.35
N SER A 34 25.64 -6.29 -29.14
CA SER A 34 25.34 -7.72 -28.97
C SER A 34 25.92 -8.27 -27.67
N GLN A 35 27.17 -7.92 -27.34
CA GLN A 35 27.82 -8.30 -26.08
C GLN A 35 27.09 -7.72 -24.87
N LEU A 36 26.71 -6.44 -24.92
CA LEU A 36 25.95 -5.78 -23.85
C LEU A 36 24.59 -6.45 -23.66
N SER A 37 23.89 -6.76 -24.76
CA SER A 37 22.61 -7.47 -24.71
C SER A 37 22.76 -8.87 -24.13
N ALA A 38 23.82 -9.60 -24.47
CA ALA A 38 24.12 -10.90 -23.91
C ALA A 38 24.42 -10.83 -22.40
N LEU A 39 25.21 -9.84 -21.97
CA LEU A 39 25.50 -9.61 -20.54
C LEU A 39 24.23 -9.25 -19.77
N GLY A 40 23.38 -8.37 -20.32
CA GLY A 40 22.09 -8.03 -19.72
C GLY A 40 21.17 -9.24 -19.55
N LYS A 41 21.14 -10.16 -20.52
CA LYS A 41 20.40 -11.43 -20.39
C LYS A 41 20.95 -12.30 -19.26
N VAL A 42 22.27 -12.41 -19.12
CA VAL A 42 22.91 -13.17 -18.04
C VAL A 42 22.61 -12.53 -16.68
N GLU A 43 22.68 -11.21 -16.58
CA GLU A 43 22.36 -10.47 -15.35
C GLU A 43 20.90 -10.72 -14.94
N SER A 44 19.96 -10.59 -15.87
CA SER A 44 18.53 -10.85 -15.61
C SER A 44 18.30 -12.28 -15.13
N ALA A 45 18.87 -13.28 -15.83
CA ALA A 45 18.75 -14.68 -15.43
C ALA A 45 19.34 -14.93 -14.02
N MET A 46 20.44 -14.27 -13.67
CA MET A 46 21.04 -14.39 -12.35
C MET A 46 20.21 -13.70 -11.26
N ARG A 47 19.58 -12.58 -11.59
CA ARG A 47 18.63 -11.90 -10.68
C ARG A 47 17.40 -12.76 -10.41
N GLU A 48 16.82 -13.36 -11.45
CA GLU A 48 15.70 -14.29 -11.33
C GLU A 48 16.06 -15.50 -10.47
N PHE A 49 17.22 -16.11 -10.74
CA PHE A 49 17.71 -17.24 -9.95
C PHE A 49 17.90 -16.87 -8.46
N ARG A 50 18.50 -15.70 -8.18
CA ARG A 50 18.66 -15.21 -6.82
C ARG A 50 17.32 -14.97 -6.13
N THR A 51 16.34 -14.42 -6.83
CA THR A 51 14.98 -14.22 -6.30
C THR A 51 14.34 -15.55 -5.91
N ALA A 52 14.41 -16.55 -6.79
CA ALA A 52 13.88 -17.89 -6.52
C ALA A 52 14.54 -18.54 -5.29
N LEU A 53 15.86 -18.40 -5.14
CA LEU A 53 16.58 -18.89 -3.95
C LEU A 53 16.16 -18.18 -2.67
N ASN A 54 15.94 -16.87 -2.72
CA ASN A 54 15.48 -16.09 -1.56
C ASN A 54 14.07 -16.47 -1.13
N GLU A 55 13.17 -16.70 -2.10
CA GLU A 55 11.81 -17.16 -1.82
C GLU A 55 11.80 -18.54 -1.16
N MET A 56 12.69 -19.44 -1.60
CA MET A 56 12.84 -20.78 -1.02
C MET A 56 13.49 -20.77 0.38
N ASN A 57 14.46 -19.88 0.61
CA ASN A 57 15.18 -19.77 1.89
C ASN A 57 14.47 -18.89 2.93
N SER A 58 13.31 -18.31 2.59
CA SER A 58 12.58 -17.49 3.56
C SER A 58 12.05 -18.34 4.71
N SER A 59 12.39 -17.97 5.94
CA SER A 59 11.87 -18.59 7.17
C SER A 59 10.34 -18.53 7.32
N THR A 60 9.67 -17.69 6.53
CA THR A 60 8.19 -17.59 6.47
C THR A 60 7.58 -18.55 5.43
N SER A 61 8.38 -19.03 4.48
CA SER A 61 7.97 -19.89 3.38
C SER A 61 8.42 -21.32 3.66
N SER A 62 7.80 -21.96 4.67
CA SER A 62 8.05 -23.38 4.89
C SER A 62 7.68 -24.17 3.63
N ILE A 63 8.50 -25.17 3.29
CA ILE A 63 8.18 -26.16 2.24
C ILE A 63 6.88 -26.91 2.56
N ILE A 64 6.51 -26.95 3.85
CA ILE A 64 5.26 -27.54 4.33
C ILE A 64 4.13 -26.53 4.13
N LYS A 65 3.32 -26.77 3.09
CA LYS A 65 2.04 -26.09 2.89
C LYS A 65 0.91 -26.95 3.44
N ASN A 66 0.25 -26.45 4.48
CA ASN A 66 -0.98 -27.03 4.98
C ASN A 66 -2.18 -26.40 4.24
N SER A 67 -3.12 -27.24 3.84
CA SER A 67 -4.40 -26.78 3.27
C SER A 67 -5.52 -27.03 4.27
N THR A 68 -6.46 -26.09 4.33
CA THR A 68 -7.69 -26.22 5.11
C THR A 68 -8.85 -26.57 4.16
N SER A 69 -9.78 -27.38 4.66
CA SER A 69 -11.07 -27.62 4.01
C SER A 69 -12.15 -27.44 5.07
N ILE A 70 -13.20 -26.72 4.72
CA ILE A 70 -14.32 -26.43 5.60
C ILE A 70 -15.53 -27.18 5.06
N SER A 71 -16.29 -27.80 5.95
CA SER A 71 -17.47 -28.60 5.59
C SER A 71 -18.60 -27.77 4.98
N GLN A 72 -18.67 -26.48 5.32
CA GLN A 72 -19.70 -25.57 4.83
C GLN A 72 -19.14 -24.15 4.67
N GLU A 73 -19.21 -23.61 3.46
CA GLU A 73 -18.77 -22.25 3.15
C GLU A 73 -19.75 -21.19 3.70
N GLY A 74 -19.25 -19.99 3.94
CA GLY A 74 -20.06 -18.81 4.32
C GLY A 74 -20.20 -18.53 5.82
N TYR A 75 -19.82 -19.46 6.71
CA TYR A 75 -19.92 -19.27 8.17
C TYR A 75 -18.62 -18.78 8.80
N PHE A 76 -17.50 -19.37 8.40
CA PHE A 76 -16.17 -18.96 8.85
C PHE A 76 -15.12 -19.31 7.79
N THR A 77 -13.94 -18.73 7.93
CA THR A 77 -12.77 -19.07 7.14
C THR A 77 -11.68 -19.63 8.06
N ALA A 78 -10.89 -20.57 7.55
CA ALA A 78 -9.78 -21.17 8.26
C ALA A 78 -8.56 -21.16 7.37
N ASN A 79 -7.44 -20.67 7.89
CA ASN A 79 -6.14 -20.71 7.23
C ASN A 79 -5.18 -21.49 8.13
N ALA A 80 -4.39 -22.38 7.54
CA ALA A 80 -3.36 -23.13 8.24
C ALA A 80 -1.98 -22.58 7.88
N ASP A 81 -1.18 -22.28 8.90
CA ASP A 81 0.24 -22.00 8.70
C ASP A 81 1.06 -23.31 8.62
N ALA A 82 2.35 -23.19 8.38
CA ALA A 82 3.25 -24.34 8.28
C ALA A 82 3.47 -25.11 9.59
N LYS A 83 3.04 -24.55 10.73
CA LYS A 83 3.16 -25.16 12.06
C LYS A 83 1.86 -25.81 12.51
N ALA A 84 0.76 -25.61 11.77
CA ALA A 84 -0.52 -26.20 12.07
C ALA A 84 -0.44 -27.73 12.11
N LEU A 85 -1.05 -28.33 13.14
CA LEU A 85 -1.14 -29.77 13.29
C LEU A 85 -2.24 -30.34 12.38
N SER A 86 -1.88 -31.35 11.59
CA SER A 86 -2.82 -32.05 10.72
C SER A 86 -3.89 -32.78 11.55
N GLY A 87 -5.16 -32.54 11.25
CA GLY A 87 -6.27 -33.18 11.94
C GLY A 87 -7.63 -32.64 11.51
N SER A 88 -8.68 -33.31 11.95
CA SER A 88 -10.07 -32.86 11.79
C SER A 88 -10.53 -32.21 13.09
N TYR A 89 -11.01 -30.97 13.00
CA TYR A 89 -11.46 -30.18 14.15
C TYR A 89 -12.95 -29.88 14.01
N GLN A 90 -13.73 -30.16 15.07
CA GLN A 90 -15.14 -29.80 15.13
C GLN A 90 -15.27 -28.43 15.81
N ILE A 91 -15.84 -27.47 15.09
CA ILE A 91 -16.02 -26.09 15.54
C ILE A 91 -17.52 -25.80 15.62
N PHE A 92 -17.97 -25.28 16.75
CA PHE A 92 -19.32 -24.80 16.97
C PHE A 92 -19.25 -23.34 17.43
N VAL A 93 -19.89 -22.44 16.68
CA VAL A 93 -19.88 -21.00 16.97
C VAL A 93 -21.21 -20.63 17.63
N GLU A 94 -21.16 -20.28 18.90
CA GLU A 94 -22.36 -19.86 19.65
C GLU A 94 -22.71 -18.40 19.40
N GLN A 95 -21.71 -17.53 19.41
CA GLN A 95 -21.87 -16.09 19.27
C GLN A 95 -20.67 -15.47 18.56
N VAL A 96 -20.93 -14.51 17.68
CA VAL A 96 -19.89 -13.70 17.05
C VAL A 96 -19.47 -12.54 17.94
N ALA A 97 -18.19 -12.17 17.88
CA ALA A 97 -17.73 -10.95 18.53
C ALA A 97 -18.43 -9.74 17.89
N THR A 98 -19.05 -8.90 18.72
CA THR A 98 -19.68 -7.65 18.29
C THR A 98 -18.90 -6.45 18.81
N SER A 99 -18.87 -5.38 18.03
CA SER A 99 -18.36 -4.09 18.52
C SER A 99 -19.39 -3.42 19.42
N HIS A 100 -18.94 -2.77 20.51
CA HIS A 100 -19.80 -1.93 21.33
C HIS A 100 -19.96 -0.57 20.63
N GLN A 101 -21.19 -0.21 20.32
CA GLN A 101 -21.53 1.07 19.70
C GLN A 101 -22.50 1.82 20.61
N VAL A 102 -22.16 3.06 20.94
CA VAL A 102 -23.02 3.97 21.69
C VAL A 102 -23.34 5.14 20.78
N SER A 103 -24.62 5.40 20.57
CA SER A 103 -25.09 6.59 19.88
C SER A 103 -25.71 7.53 20.90
N THR A 104 -25.15 8.73 21.01
CA THR A 104 -25.75 9.82 21.78
C THR A 104 -26.76 10.52 20.87
N GLY A 105 -28.05 10.47 21.22
CA GLY A 105 -29.10 11.17 20.46
C GLY A 105 -28.87 12.68 20.54
N MET A 106 -28.22 13.24 19.53
CA MET A 106 -27.93 14.66 19.44
C MET A 106 -29.06 15.41 18.70
N PRO A 107 -29.26 16.71 18.98
CA PRO A 107 -30.23 17.54 18.26
C PRO A 107 -30.01 17.53 16.74
N ALA A 108 -31.09 17.69 15.97
CA ALA A 108 -31.06 17.62 14.51
C ALA A 108 -30.31 18.79 13.84
N ASP A 109 -30.18 19.90 14.54
CA ASP A 109 -29.44 21.10 14.16
C ASP A 109 -27.93 21.01 14.46
N LEU A 110 -27.47 19.95 15.13
CA LEU A 110 -26.06 19.74 15.42
C LEU A 110 -25.30 19.27 14.17
N ASP A 111 -24.27 20.03 13.82
CA ASP A 111 -23.38 19.76 12.71
C ASP A 111 -21.90 19.69 13.16
N ALA A 112 -21.01 19.46 12.20
CA ALA A 112 -19.58 19.34 12.46
C ALA A 112 -18.96 20.64 13.00
N THR A 113 -19.55 21.79 12.67
CA THR A 113 -19.08 23.13 13.07
C THR A 113 -19.73 23.64 14.36
N THR A 114 -20.66 22.87 14.92
CA THR A 114 -21.35 23.25 16.15
C THR A 114 -20.36 23.32 17.30
N GLU A 115 -20.36 24.45 18.00
CA GLU A 115 -19.46 24.68 19.12
C GLU A 115 -19.82 23.78 20.30
N ILE A 116 -18.79 23.23 20.94
CA ILE A 116 -18.90 22.44 22.16
C ILE A 116 -18.24 23.16 23.34
N PRO A 117 -18.63 22.86 24.59
CA PRO A 117 -18.01 23.45 25.76
C PRO A 117 -16.50 23.17 25.81
N LYS A 118 -15.71 24.19 26.16
CA LYS A 118 -14.25 24.09 26.36
C LYS A 118 -13.85 23.63 27.76
N THR A 119 -14.79 23.09 28.52
CA THR A 119 -14.60 22.74 29.93
C THR A 119 -15.07 21.32 30.18
N GLY A 120 -14.27 20.59 30.98
CA GLY A 120 -14.57 19.21 31.37
C GLY A 120 -13.69 18.20 30.67
N ASN A 121 -13.73 16.98 31.21
CA ASN A 121 -12.93 15.86 30.73
C ASN A 121 -13.88 14.75 30.28
N LEU A 122 -13.65 14.19 29.09
CA LEU A 122 -14.29 12.96 28.64
C LEU A 122 -13.33 11.80 28.85
N GLU A 123 -13.76 10.82 29.63
CA GLU A 123 -12.99 9.61 29.89
C GLU A 123 -13.60 8.43 29.15
N PHE A 124 -12.78 7.72 28.37
CA PHE A 124 -13.17 6.45 27.74
C PHE A 124 -12.28 5.34 28.27
N THR A 125 -12.89 4.32 28.86
CA THR A 125 -12.18 3.13 29.36
C THR A 125 -12.59 1.90 28.55
N VAL A 126 -11.63 1.29 27.85
CA VAL A 126 -11.82 0.05 27.08
C VAL A 126 -10.81 -0.98 27.58
N ASN A 127 -11.31 -2.11 28.06
CA ASN A 127 -10.50 -3.24 28.54
C ASN A 127 -9.40 -2.82 29.55
N GLY A 128 -9.75 -1.92 30.48
CA GLY A 128 -8.84 -1.43 31.52
C GLY A 128 -7.82 -0.37 31.07
N LYS A 129 -7.81 0.03 29.80
CA LYS A 129 -7.06 1.18 29.31
C LYS A 129 -7.96 2.40 29.23
N THR A 130 -7.48 3.52 29.74
CA THR A 130 -8.24 4.76 29.86
C THR A 130 -7.60 5.85 29.02
N MET A 131 -8.40 6.49 28.17
CA MET A 131 -8.06 7.77 27.54
C MET A 131 -8.88 8.87 28.20
N THR A 132 -8.25 10.01 28.45
CA THR A 132 -8.92 11.22 28.92
C THR A 132 -8.74 12.32 27.88
N ILE A 133 -9.84 12.88 27.40
CA ILE A 133 -9.86 14.05 26.53
C ILE A 133 -10.22 15.26 27.38
N ASP A 134 -9.26 16.16 27.54
CA ASP A 134 -9.50 17.49 28.12
C ASP A 134 -10.08 18.40 27.04
N LEU A 135 -11.34 18.80 27.21
CA LEU A 135 -12.08 19.62 26.24
C LEU A 135 -11.47 21.01 26.03
N SER A 136 -10.64 21.49 26.95
CA SER A 136 -9.93 22.77 26.79
C SER A 136 -8.81 22.72 25.73
N THR A 137 -8.37 21.50 25.37
CA THR A 137 -7.25 21.25 24.45
C THR A 137 -7.67 20.67 23.10
N VAL A 138 -8.98 20.55 22.84
CA VAL A 138 -9.53 19.90 21.65
C VAL A 138 -9.45 20.77 20.40
N ASP A 139 -9.36 22.10 20.56
CA ASP A 139 -9.11 23.05 19.46
C ASP A 139 -7.72 22.77 18.84
N THR A 140 -7.72 22.09 17.69
CA THR A 140 -6.50 21.65 17.00
C THR A 140 -6.17 22.46 15.76
N ASP A 141 -7.11 23.27 15.26
CA ASP A 141 -6.90 24.18 14.13
C ASP A 141 -6.56 25.61 14.58
N GLY A 142 -6.69 25.92 15.87
CA GLY A 142 -6.24 27.16 16.49
C GLY A 142 -7.10 28.36 16.14
N ASP A 143 -8.35 28.14 15.75
CA ASP A 143 -9.30 29.20 15.39
C ASP A 143 -9.97 29.85 16.61
N GLY A 144 -9.73 29.31 17.81
CA GLY A 144 -10.29 29.81 19.05
C GLY A 144 -11.71 29.32 19.30
N VAL A 145 -12.18 28.32 18.56
CA VAL A 145 -13.47 27.63 18.69
C VAL A 145 -13.19 26.14 18.90
N THR A 146 -14.10 25.41 19.54
CA THR A 146 -13.98 23.96 19.68
C THR A 146 -15.25 23.37 19.11
N THR A 147 -15.14 22.58 18.04
CA THR A 147 -16.31 22.04 17.35
C THR A 147 -16.48 20.55 17.58
N VAL A 148 -17.65 20.02 17.21
CA VAL A 148 -17.91 18.56 17.19
C VAL A 148 -16.91 17.83 16.29
N SER A 149 -16.51 18.44 15.16
CA SER A 149 -15.47 17.91 14.28
C SER A 149 -14.15 17.74 15.03
N ASP A 150 -13.74 18.74 15.79
CA ASP A 150 -12.48 18.72 16.53
C ASP A 150 -12.51 17.67 17.64
N LEU A 151 -13.65 17.50 18.31
CA LEU A 151 -13.82 16.41 19.27
C LEU A 151 -13.69 15.02 18.63
N THR A 152 -14.31 14.79 17.47
CA THR A 152 -14.17 13.49 16.79
C THR A 152 -12.73 13.22 16.37
N LYS A 153 -12.01 14.23 15.89
CA LYS A 153 -10.58 14.13 15.57
C LYS A 153 -9.73 13.90 16.81
N ALA A 154 -10.01 14.62 17.90
CA ALA A 154 -9.29 14.50 19.16
C ALA A 154 -9.44 13.09 19.75
N ILE A 155 -10.63 12.48 19.67
CA ILE A 155 -10.84 11.09 20.07
C ILE A 155 -10.06 10.14 19.15
N ASN A 156 -10.25 10.23 17.83
CA ASN A 156 -9.67 9.29 16.87
C ASN A 156 -8.13 9.33 16.81
N ASN A 157 -7.53 10.49 17.04
CA ASN A 157 -6.08 10.71 16.93
C ASN A 157 -5.36 10.79 18.27
N ASN A 158 -6.04 10.55 19.41
CA ASN A 158 -5.38 10.56 20.71
C ASN A 158 -4.33 9.44 20.80
N SER A 159 -3.14 9.73 21.33
CA SER A 159 -2.06 8.75 21.50
C SER A 159 -2.41 7.61 22.45
N ASP A 160 -3.27 7.88 23.44
CA ASP A 160 -3.72 6.92 24.44
C ASP A 160 -5.04 6.24 24.04
N ASN A 161 -5.49 6.41 22.79
CA ASN A 161 -6.74 5.82 22.32
C ASN A 161 -6.72 4.28 22.45
N PRO A 162 -7.61 3.67 23.25
CA PRO A 162 -7.61 2.24 23.51
C PRO A 162 -8.34 1.42 22.42
N GLY A 163 -8.68 2.04 21.28
CA GLY A 163 -9.38 1.42 20.15
C GLY A 163 -10.81 1.96 19.92
N VAL A 164 -11.12 3.15 20.42
CA VAL A 164 -12.41 3.84 20.22
C VAL A 164 -12.37 4.63 18.91
N ASN A 165 -13.47 4.61 18.17
CA ASN A 165 -13.68 5.47 17.01
C ASN A 165 -14.92 6.34 17.22
N ALA A 166 -14.78 7.65 17.00
CA ALA A 166 -15.85 8.61 17.03
C ALA A 166 -16.17 9.09 15.61
N THR A 167 -17.47 9.10 15.27
CA THR A 167 -17.96 9.62 13.99
C THR A 167 -19.26 10.37 14.22
N LEU A 168 -19.41 11.51 13.54
CA LEU A 168 -20.69 12.23 13.46
C LEU A 168 -21.51 11.66 12.30
N VAL A 169 -22.70 11.14 12.59
CA VAL A 169 -23.62 10.59 11.59
C VAL A 169 -24.94 11.34 11.66
N ARG A 170 -25.43 11.82 10.52
CA ARG A 170 -26.79 12.38 10.40
C ARG A 170 -27.79 11.24 10.22
N SER A 171 -28.79 11.16 11.08
CA SER A 171 -29.91 10.24 10.91
C SER A 171 -31.08 10.98 10.24
N ASN A 172 -31.83 10.29 9.37
CA ASN A 172 -33.09 10.75 8.74
C ASN A 172 -32.99 11.55 7.42
N GLY A 173 -31.94 11.37 6.61
CA GLY A 173 -31.93 11.87 5.23
C GLY A 173 -31.92 13.40 5.06
N GLN A 174 -31.61 14.14 6.14
CA GLN A 174 -31.35 15.57 6.05
C GLN A 174 -29.93 15.79 5.49
N THR A 175 -29.89 16.44 4.33
CA THR A 175 -28.66 16.88 3.64
C THR A 175 -27.90 17.93 4.42
#